data_AF-A0A3D1S020-F1
#
_entry.id   AF-A0A3D1S020-F1
#
_cell.length_a   1.000
_cell.length_b   1.000
_cell.length_c   1.000
_cell.angle_alpha   90.00
_cell.angle_beta   90.00
_cell.angle_gamma   90.00
#
_symmetry.space_group_name_H-M   'P 1'
#
loop_
_entity.id
_entity.type
_entity.pdbx_description
1 polymer ?
#
loop_
_entity_poly.entity_id
_entity_poly.type
_entity_poly.pdbx_seq_one_letter_code
_entity_poly.pdbx_strand_id
1 'polypeptide(L)'
;MSDGPVDGCSDTVVEDSAAIKTPQSGRFPVSVIVERKSLHDKPWLSDSWQVIGVVGGERATEVQERSLIRDTGDTSQYLHTGLYVELYKDDLESYCSNLRGRKPGIFVICNYQEDSGDLYPLVVTLSYDEMASYIEVDEPVFDLPIPGDIYRWLEDYVLQNYEFKEKNKRRREKWADESFKPVRRPLSNPGRNNSR
;
A
#
# COMPACT_ATOMS: atom_id res chain seq x y z
N MET A 1 -12.90 58.05 -47.46
CA MET A 1 -13.88 57.86 -46.38
C MET A 1 -14.48 56.48 -46.59
N SER A 2 -14.18 55.42 -45.85
CA SER A 2 -13.36 55.19 -44.66
C SER A 2 -13.08 53.68 -44.60
N ASP A 3 -11.96 53.33 -43.93
CA ASP A 3 -11.65 52.13 -43.14
C ASP A 3 -12.28 50.78 -43.56
N GLY A 4 -11.49 49.75 -43.88
CA GLY A 4 -10.49 49.14 -43.01
C GLY A 4 -10.62 47.60 -43.12
N PRO A 5 -9.74 46.84 -42.45
CA PRO A 5 -9.01 45.70 -43.00
C PRO A 5 -9.58 44.34 -42.57
N VAL A 6 -9.03 43.21 -43.06
CA VAL A 6 -8.31 42.23 -42.21
C VAL A 6 -7.74 41.05 -43.00
N ASP A 7 -6.59 40.62 -42.50
CA ASP A 7 -5.65 39.60 -42.92
C ASP A 7 -6.19 38.16 -42.97
N GLY A 8 -5.35 37.33 -43.60
CA GLY A 8 -5.56 35.91 -43.80
C GLY A 8 -5.53 35.07 -42.53
N CYS A 9 -5.98 33.82 -42.68
CA CYS A 9 -5.65 32.74 -41.79
C CYS A 9 -5.60 31.46 -42.61
N SER A 10 -4.39 30.97 -42.89
CA SER A 10 -4.13 29.64 -43.43
C SER A 10 -3.96 28.66 -42.29
N ASP A 11 -4.50 27.46 -42.49
CA ASP A 11 -4.09 26.14 -42.00
C ASP A 11 -3.73 25.98 -40.51
N THR A 12 -4.35 25.00 -39.83
CA THR A 12 -3.67 23.72 -39.50
C THR A 12 -4.50 22.81 -38.58
N VAL A 13 -4.50 21.52 -38.95
CA VAL A 13 -4.33 20.31 -38.13
C VAL A 13 -5.29 20.06 -36.95
N VAL A 14 -6.21 19.13 -37.19
CA VAL A 14 -6.86 18.31 -36.15
C VAL A 14 -5.92 17.18 -35.73
N GLU A 15 -5.22 17.35 -34.62
CA GLU A 15 -4.61 16.26 -33.85
C GLU A 15 -5.35 16.15 -32.52
N ASP A 16 -6.35 15.29 -32.48
CA ASP A 16 -7.02 14.87 -31.25
C ASP A 16 -6.12 13.82 -30.55
N SER A 17 -5.11 14.33 -29.86
CA SER A 17 -4.33 13.56 -28.90
C SER A 17 -4.97 13.74 -27.53
N ALA A 18 -5.83 12.80 -27.15
CA ALA A 18 -6.27 12.61 -25.78
C ALA A 18 -5.07 12.19 -24.92
N ALA A 19 -4.27 13.19 -24.53
CA ALA A 19 -3.28 13.06 -23.48
C ALA A 19 -4.03 12.80 -22.17
N ILE A 20 -4.12 11.52 -21.81
CA ILE A 20 -4.41 11.11 -20.44
C ILE A 20 -3.32 11.76 -19.59
N LYS A 21 -3.66 12.90 -18.97
CA LYS A 21 -2.75 13.61 -18.06
C LYS A 21 -2.44 12.66 -16.91
N THR A 22 -1.24 12.09 -16.94
CA THR A 22 -0.64 11.39 -15.81
C THR A 22 -0.61 12.34 -14.60
N PRO A 23 -1.27 12.00 -13.48
CA PRO A 23 -1.11 12.79 -12.27
C PRO A 23 0.34 12.64 -11.77
N GLN A 24 1.07 13.76 -11.78
CA GLN A 24 2.42 13.97 -11.24
C GLN A 24 2.44 13.94 -9.69
N SER A 25 1.61 13.11 -9.08
CA SER A 25 1.46 13.01 -7.63
C SER A 25 1.09 11.57 -7.34
N GLY A 26 1.88 10.87 -6.52
CA GLY A 26 1.69 9.46 -6.19
C GLY A 26 0.43 9.17 -5.38
N ARG A 27 -0.67 9.91 -5.60
CA ARG A 27 -1.92 9.83 -4.86
C ARG A 27 -3.06 9.56 -5.84
N PHE A 28 -3.81 8.49 -5.60
CA PHE A 28 -4.95 8.09 -6.41
C PHE A 28 -6.22 8.11 -5.55
N PRO A 29 -7.25 8.90 -5.91
CA PRO A 29 -8.48 8.97 -5.12
C PRO A 29 -9.28 7.68 -5.23
N VAL A 30 -9.79 7.19 -4.10
CA VAL A 30 -10.58 5.95 -4.03
C VAL A 30 -11.80 6.11 -3.15
N SER A 31 -12.79 5.25 -3.36
CA SER A 31 -13.94 5.07 -2.48
C SER A 31 -14.05 3.60 -2.10
N VAL A 32 -14.49 3.36 -0.86
CA VAL A 32 -14.60 2.01 -0.30
C VAL A 32 -16.05 1.70 0.01
N ILE A 33 -16.48 0.49 -0.34
CA ILE A 33 -17.82 0.00 -0.03
C ILE A 33 -17.72 -0.98 1.14
N VAL A 34 -18.39 -0.64 2.23
CA VAL A 34 -18.46 -1.44 3.45
C VAL A 34 -19.87 -1.98 3.59
N GLU A 35 -19.99 -3.29 3.81
CA GLU A 35 -21.25 -3.98 4.05
C GLU A 35 -21.36 -4.36 5.53
N ARG A 36 -22.52 -4.05 6.11
CA ARG A 36 -22.98 -4.57 7.41
C ARG A 36 -24.05 -5.61 7.17
N LYS A 37 -23.89 -6.79 7.75
CA LYS A 37 -24.93 -7.82 7.83
C LYS A 37 -25.52 -7.81 9.23
N SER A 38 -26.81 -7.47 9.32
CA SER A 38 -27.52 -7.48 10.59
C SER A 38 -27.91 -8.91 10.94
N LEU A 39 -27.51 -9.36 12.13
CA LEU A 39 -27.81 -10.71 12.60
C LEU A 39 -29.01 -10.68 13.55
N HIS A 40 -30.11 -10.09 13.08
CA HIS A 40 -31.34 -9.88 13.87
C HIS A 40 -31.92 -11.18 14.47
N ASP A 41 -31.71 -12.32 13.81
CA ASP A 41 -32.15 -13.64 14.28
C ASP A 41 -31.30 -14.22 15.43
N LYS A 42 -30.15 -13.61 15.74
CA LYS A 42 -29.23 -14.03 16.81
C LYS A 42 -28.84 -12.83 17.67
N PRO A 43 -29.70 -12.42 18.64
CA PRO A 43 -29.52 -11.19 19.42
C PRO A 43 -28.23 -11.11 20.27
N TRP A 44 -27.53 -12.25 20.44
CA TRP A 44 -26.26 -12.35 21.17
C TRP A 44 -25.02 -12.27 20.26
N LEU A 45 -25.21 -12.08 18.95
CA LEU A 45 -24.14 -12.06 17.97
C LEU A 45 -24.05 -10.66 17.36
N SER A 46 -22.88 -10.04 17.44
CA SER A 46 -22.62 -8.72 16.86
C SER A 46 -22.79 -8.76 15.34
N ASP A 47 -23.22 -7.63 14.77
CA ASP A 47 -23.29 -7.44 13.33
C ASP A 47 -21.95 -7.78 12.65
N SER A 48 -22.04 -8.39 11.47
CA SER A 48 -20.84 -8.77 10.70
C SER A 48 -20.53 -7.69 9.69
N TRP A 49 -19.29 -7.20 9.73
CA TRP A 49 -18.78 -6.18 8.82
C TRP A 49 -17.82 -6.78 7.78
N GLN A 50 -17.92 -6.31 6.54
CA GLN A 50 -17.02 -6.71 5.46
C GLN A 50 -16.78 -5.56 4.49
N VAL A 51 -15.56 -5.41 3.99
CA VAL A 51 -15.30 -4.56 2.83
C VAL A 51 -15.58 -5.37 1.57
N ILE A 52 -16.46 -4.86 0.70
CA ILE A 52 -16.94 -5.60 -0.49
C ILE A 52 -16.47 -4.99 -1.81
N GLY A 53 -15.93 -3.78 -1.81
CA GLY A 53 -15.42 -3.17 -3.02
C GLY A 53 -14.55 -1.95 -2.77
N VAL A 54 -13.62 -1.73 -3.69
CA VAL A 54 -12.88 -0.47 -3.84
C VAL A 54 -13.15 0.05 -5.24
N VAL A 55 -13.44 1.33 -5.35
CA VAL A 55 -13.75 2.01 -6.61
C VAL A 55 -12.75 3.15 -6.78
N GLY A 56 -12.10 3.21 -7.94
CA GLY A 56 -11.28 4.35 -8.28
C GLY A 56 -12.13 5.59 -8.58
N GLY A 57 -11.69 6.73 -8.09
CA GLY A 57 -12.35 8.02 -8.30
C GLY A 57 -11.63 8.85 -9.37
N GLU A 58 -12.34 9.83 -9.93
CA GLU A 58 -11.71 10.88 -10.76
C GLU A 58 -11.32 12.10 -9.91
N ARG A 59 -12.03 12.31 -8.80
CA ARG A 59 -11.77 13.40 -7.84
C ARG A 59 -12.20 12.92 -6.46
N ALA A 60 -11.33 13.07 -5.47
CA ALA A 60 -11.73 12.86 -4.08
C ALA A 60 -12.06 14.20 -3.42
N THR A 61 -13.03 14.14 -2.53
CA THR A 61 -13.30 15.15 -1.52
C THR A 61 -12.20 15.07 -0.46
N GLU A 62 -11.70 16.21 0.02
CA GLU A 62 -10.72 16.19 1.13
C GLU A 62 -11.35 15.74 2.46
N VAL A 63 -12.67 15.72 2.51
CA VAL A 63 -13.46 15.25 3.65
C VAL A 63 -13.93 13.83 3.38
N GLN A 64 -13.64 12.95 4.34
CA GLN A 64 -14.18 11.60 4.35
C GLN A 64 -15.66 11.64 4.72
N GLU A 65 -16.50 11.10 3.85
CA GLU A 65 -17.95 11.05 4.06
C GLU A 65 -18.47 9.62 3.90
N ARG A 66 -19.49 9.27 4.70
CA ARG A 66 -20.21 8.00 4.63
C ARG A 66 -21.63 8.23 4.13
N SER A 67 -22.03 7.49 3.11
CA SER A 67 -23.41 7.50 2.61
C SER A 67 -23.97 6.07 2.49
N LEU A 68 -25.24 5.89 2.85
CA LEU A 68 -25.94 4.61 2.66
C LEU A 68 -26.32 4.49 1.18
N ILE A 69 -25.83 3.44 0.49
CA ILE A 69 -26.11 3.22 -0.94
C ILE A 69 -27.11 2.10 -1.19
N ARG A 70 -27.26 1.17 -0.23
CA ARG A 70 -28.22 0.08 -0.31
C ARG A 70 -28.62 -0.39 1.08
N ASP A 71 -29.89 -0.70 1.26
CA ASP A 71 -30.41 -1.36 2.45
C ASP A 71 -31.50 -2.36 2.05
N THR A 72 -31.36 -3.60 2.50
CA THR A 72 -32.35 -4.67 2.27
C THR A 72 -32.96 -5.20 3.56
N GLY A 73 -32.73 -4.54 4.70
CA GLY A 73 -33.13 -5.00 6.03
C GLY A 73 -32.09 -5.92 6.67
N ASP A 74 -31.71 -6.99 5.97
CA ASP A 74 -30.70 -7.94 6.45
C ASP A 74 -29.27 -7.43 6.21
N THR A 75 -29.07 -6.62 5.17
CA THR A 75 -27.77 -6.05 4.81
C THR A 75 -27.88 -4.57 4.47
N SER A 76 -26.89 -3.81 4.93
CA SER A 76 -26.74 -2.39 4.63
C SER A 76 -25.35 -2.16 4.02
N GLN A 77 -25.27 -1.43 2.91
CA GLN A 77 -24.02 -1.10 2.24
C GLN A 77 -23.78 0.40 2.28
N TYR A 78 -22.58 0.78 2.68
CA TYR A 78 -22.14 2.14 2.87
C TYR A 78 -20.99 2.46 1.91
N LEU A 79 -21.08 3.59 1.22
CA LEU A 79 -19.99 4.15 0.42
C LEU A 79 -19.23 5.17 1.27
N HIS A 80 -17.93 4.94 1.41
CA HIS A 80 -16.98 5.84 2.05
C HIS A 80 -16.15 6.54 0.97
N THR A 81 -16.28 7.86 0.87
CA THR A 81 -15.52 8.72 -0.06
C THR A 81 -14.42 9.47 0.68
N GLY A 82 -13.58 10.19 -0.07
CA GLY A 82 -12.50 11.01 0.51
C GLY A 82 -11.25 10.23 0.94
N LEU A 83 -11.10 9.00 0.45
CA LEU A 83 -9.95 8.14 0.67
C LEU A 83 -8.98 8.23 -0.51
N TYR A 84 -7.73 7.87 -0.27
CA TYR A 84 -6.67 7.90 -1.27
C TYR A 84 -5.72 6.73 -1.08
N VAL A 85 -5.14 6.29 -2.18
CA VAL A 85 -3.97 5.40 -2.18
C VAL A 85 -2.75 6.26 -2.45
N GLU A 86 -1.73 6.14 -1.62
CA GLU A 86 -0.46 6.86 -1.78
C GLU A 86 0.69 5.89 -2.05
N LEU A 87 1.55 6.26 -3.02
CA LEU A 87 2.70 5.49 -3.43
C LEU A 87 3.99 6.22 -3.08
N TYR A 88 4.85 5.53 -2.33
CA TYR A 88 6.13 6.05 -1.88
C TYR A 88 7.31 5.28 -2.50
N LYS A 89 8.46 5.96 -2.67
CA LYS A 89 9.62 5.37 -3.36
C LYS A 89 10.36 4.33 -2.51
N ASP A 90 10.29 4.45 -1.20
CA ASP A 90 10.81 3.48 -0.24
C ASP A 90 10.04 2.14 -0.28
N ASP A 91 8.75 2.19 -0.59
CA ASP A 91 7.87 1.01 -0.67
C ASP A 91 7.83 0.31 -2.06
N LEU A 92 8.69 0.73 -3.00
CA LEU A 92 8.73 0.17 -4.37
C LEU A 92 8.92 -1.35 -4.41
N GLU A 93 9.72 -1.92 -3.50
CA GLU A 93 9.92 -3.37 -3.44
C GLU A 93 8.63 -4.11 -3.02
N SER A 94 7.87 -3.51 -2.10
CA SER A 94 6.58 -4.02 -1.63
C SER A 94 5.53 -4.01 -2.75
N TYR A 95 5.42 -2.91 -3.49
CA TYR A 95 4.51 -2.80 -4.65
C TYR A 95 4.86 -3.80 -5.76
N CYS A 96 6.15 -3.96 -6.08
CA CYS A 96 6.60 -4.95 -7.06
C CYS A 96 6.25 -6.38 -6.63
N SER A 97 6.38 -6.68 -5.35
CA SER A 97 6.06 -7.99 -4.79
C SER A 97 4.56 -8.26 -4.84
N ASN A 98 3.73 -7.25 -4.59
CA ASN A 98 2.28 -7.31 -4.76
C ASN A 98 1.89 -7.62 -6.21
N LEU A 99 2.42 -6.88 -7.17
CA LEU A 99 2.15 -7.11 -8.61
C LEU A 99 2.64 -8.48 -9.11
N ARG A 100 3.81 -8.95 -8.63
CA ARG A 100 4.37 -10.28 -8.99
C ARG A 100 3.72 -11.43 -8.24
N GLY A 101 2.93 -11.12 -7.19
CA GLY A 101 2.21 -12.10 -6.40
C GLY A 101 1.22 -12.90 -7.23
N ARG A 102 0.83 -14.08 -6.75
CA ARG A 102 -0.18 -14.92 -7.42
C ARG A 102 -1.55 -14.25 -7.47
N LYS A 103 -1.83 -13.40 -6.47
CA LYS A 103 -3.09 -12.67 -6.32
C LYS A 103 -2.75 -11.24 -5.87
N PRO A 104 -2.47 -10.32 -6.81
CA PRO A 104 -2.29 -8.91 -6.49
C PRO A 104 -3.56 -8.38 -5.82
N GLY A 105 -3.38 -7.68 -4.71
CA GLY A 105 -4.47 -7.21 -3.86
C GLY A 105 -4.33 -5.74 -3.50
N ILE A 106 -5.46 -5.10 -3.24
CA ILE A 106 -5.55 -3.81 -2.56
C ILE A 106 -6.07 -4.06 -1.16
N PHE A 107 -5.42 -3.45 -0.18
CA PHE A 107 -5.70 -3.68 1.23
C PHE A 107 -6.42 -2.48 1.81
N VAL A 108 -7.55 -2.73 2.44
CA VAL A 108 -8.31 -1.73 3.17
C VAL A 108 -8.15 -2.02 4.65
N ILE A 109 -7.48 -1.12 5.34
CA ILE A 109 -7.38 -1.11 6.79
C ILE A 109 -8.57 -0.30 7.29
N CYS A 110 -9.35 -0.92 8.17
CA CYS A 110 -10.47 -0.27 8.83
C CYS A 110 -10.15 -0.07 10.30
N ASN A 111 -10.85 0.85 10.94
CA ASN A 111 -10.91 0.98 12.38
C ASN A 111 -12.34 0.66 12.83
N TYR A 112 -12.46 -0.14 13.89
CA TYR A 112 -13.74 -0.44 14.51
C TYR A 112 -14.01 0.56 15.64
N GLN A 113 -15.06 1.37 15.46
CA GLN A 113 -15.44 2.36 16.46
C GLN A 113 -16.32 1.70 17.54
N GLU A 114 -15.76 1.48 18.73
CA GLU A 114 -16.45 0.80 19.83
C GLU A 114 -17.74 1.52 20.25
N ASP A 115 -17.74 2.85 20.25
CA ASP A 115 -18.88 3.67 20.69
C ASP A 115 -20.11 3.52 19.79
N SER A 116 -19.91 3.41 18.47
CA SER A 116 -20.99 3.32 17.49
C SER A 116 -21.21 1.89 16.96
N GLY A 117 -20.26 0.98 17.19
CA GLY A 117 -20.26 -0.37 16.60
C GLY A 117 -20.07 -0.38 15.08
N ASP A 118 -19.53 0.71 14.52
CA ASP A 118 -19.38 0.89 13.07
C ASP A 118 -17.94 0.62 12.62
N LEU A 119 -17.79 0.07 11.42
CA LEU A 119 -16.51 -0.12 10.77
C LEU A 119 -16.23 1.02 9.78
N TYR A 120 -15.11 1.73 9.94
CA TYR A 120 -14.70 2.82 9.05
C TYR A 120 -13.36 2.51 8.36
N PRO A 121 -13.25 2.67 7.03
CA PRO A 121 -11.97 2.60 6.35
C PRO A 121 -11.06 3.74 6.81
N LEU A 122 -9.84 3.40 7.21
CA LEU A 122 -8.81 4.33 7.67
C LEU A 122 -7.75 4.55 6.59
N VAL A 123 -7.20 3.45 6.04
CA VAL A 123 -6.12 3.47 5.06
C VAL A 123 -6.43 2.51 3.92
N VAL A 124 -6.10 2.90 2.70
CA VAL A 124 -6.12 2.03 1.53
C VAL A 124 -4.70 1.96 0.96
N THR A 125 -4.11 0.77 0.97
CA THR A 125 -2.71 0.57 0.56
C THR A 125 -2.53 -0.58 -0.43
N LEU A 126 -1.47 -0.47 -1.23
CA LEU A 126 -0.97 -1.51 -2.12
C LEU A 126 0.34 -2.14 -1.59
N SER A 127 0.82 -1.68 -0.43
CA SER A 127 2.03 -2.18 0.22
C SER A 127 1.70 -3.37 1.13
N TYR A 128 2.41 -4.48 0.95
CA TYR A 128 2.38 -5.60 1.89
C TYR A 128 2.98 -5.24 3.24
N ASP A 129 4.08 -4.49 3.24
CA ASP A 129 4.78 -4.10 4.47
C ASP A 129 3.92 -3.19 5.34
N GLU A 130 3.27 -2.19 4.73
CA GLU A 130 2.32 -1.31 5.44
C GLU A 130 1.13 -2.12 5.98
N MET A 131 0.50 -2.95 5.13
CA MET A 131 -0.60 -3.81 5.56
C MET A 131 -0.21 -4.73 6.72
N ALA A 132 0.97 -5.35 6.68
CA ALA A 132 1.45 -6.23 7.73
C ALA A 132 1.61 -5.49 9.07
N SER A 133 2.07 -4.23 9.06
CA SER A 133 2.19 -3.42 10.27
C SER A 133 0.85 -3.17 10.98
N TYR A 134 -0.26 -3.06 10.22
CA TYR A 134 -1.59 -2.91 10.80
C TYR A 134 -2.14 -4.22 11.36
N ILE A 135 -1.78 -5.36 10.77
CA ILE A 135 -2.11 -6.68 11.33
C ILE A 135 -1.41 -6.87 12.68
N GLU A 136 -0.17 -6.40 12.83
CA GLU A 136 0.58 -6.50 14.09
C GLU A 136 -0.04 -5.71 15.26
N VAL A 137 -0.86 -4.70 14.97
CA VAL A 137 -1.60 -3.92 15.97
C VAL A 137 -3.09 -4.31 16.05
N ASP A 138 -3.44 -5.48 15.53
CA ASP A 138 -4.80 -6.05 15.55
C ASP A 138 -5.89 -5.19 14.88
N GLU A 139 -5.52 -4.29 13.95
CA GLU A 139 -6.49 -3.54 13.15
C GLU A 139 -7.08 -4.43 12.03
N PRO A 140 -8.40 -4.34 11.74
CA PRO A 140 -9.03 -5.18 10.73
C PRO A 140 -8.56 -4.80 9.31
N VAL A 141 -7.96 -5.77 8.63
CA VAL A 141 -7.46 -5.65 7.26
C VAL A 141 -8.29 -6.51 6.30
N PHE A 142 -8.72 -5.92 5.19
CA PHE A 142 -9.46 -6.60 4.13
C PHE A 142 -8.68 -6.62 2.82
N ASP A 143 -8.54 -7.81 2.21
CA ASP A 143 -7.90 -8.04 0.91
C ASP A 143 -8.94 -8.07 -0.22
N LEU A 144 -8.80 -7.18 -1.20
CA LEU A 144 -9.67 -7.08 -2.36
C LEU A 144 -8.87 -7.16 -3.67
N PRO A 145 -9.48 -7.61 -4.79
CA PRO A 145 -8.84 -7.50 -6.09
C PRO A 145 -8.61 -6.02 -6.45
N ILE A 146 -7.44 -5.73 -7.02
CA ILE A 146 -7.09 -4.37 -7.45
C ILE A 146 -7.99 -3.96 -8.62
N PRO A 147 -8.72 -2.83 -8.53
CA PRO A 147 -9.43 -2.23 -9.65
C PRO A 147 -8.51 -1.95 -10.85
N GLY A 148 -9.00 -2.15 -12.08
CA GLY A 148 -8.14 -2.13 -13.28
C GLY A 148 -7.46 -0.78 -13.56
N ASP A 149 -8.10 0.33 -13.18
CA ASP A 149 -7.55 1.67 -13.22
C ASP A 149 -6.39 1.87 -12.23
N ILE A 150 -6.58 1.42 -10.98
CA ILE A 150 -5.54 1.45 -9.94
C ILE A 150 -4.37 0.54 -10.31
N TYR A 151 -4.66 -0.64 -10.88
CA TYR A 151 -3.63 -1.58 -11.32
C TYR A 151 -2.71 -0.96 -12.38
N ARG A 152 -3.29 -0.36 -13.42
CA ARG A 152 -2.52 0.30 -14.48
C ARG A 152 -1.69 1.46 -13.93
N TRP A 153 -2.27 2.24 -13.02
CA TRP A 153 -1.57 3.33 -12.37
C TRP A 153 -0.38 2.85 -11.51
N LEU A 154 -0.56 1.76 -10.75
CA LEU A 154 0.50 1.13 -9.97
C LEU A 154 1.60 0.57 -10.87
N GLU A 155 1.23 -0.11 -11.95
CA GLU A 155 2.17 -0.66 -12.93
C GLU A 155 3.03 0.45 -13.56
N ASP A 156 2.41 1.54 -14.01
CA ASP A 156 3.11 2.70 -14.56
C ASP A 156 4.07 3.32 -13.53
N TYR A 157 3.64 3.46 -12.27
CA TYR A 157 4.48 3.98 -11.20
C TYR A 157 5.71 3.09 -10.96
N VAL A 158 5.50 1.76 -10.90
CA VAL A 158 6.58 0.79 -10.72
C VAL A 158 7.55 0.84 -11.89
N LEU A 159 7.05 0.83 -13.14
CA LEU A 159 7.91 0.88 -14.33
C LEU A 159 8.76 2.15 -14.40
N GLN A 160 8.22 3.29 -13.98
CA GLN A 160 8.94 4.57 -14.01
C GLN A 160 10.01 4.70 -12.92
N ASN A 161 9.83 4.06 -11.77
CA ASN A 161 10.69 4.26 -10.60
C ASN A 161 11.55 3.03 -10.25
N TYR A 162 11.26 1.86 -10.81
CA TYR A 162 11.98 0.63 -10.50
C TYR A 162 13.33 0.59 -11.25
N GLU A 163 14.35 1.14 -10.61
CA GLU A 163 15.74 0.87 -10.98
C GLU A 163 16.13 -0.52 -10.46
N PHE A 164 16.62 -1.40 -11.35
CA PHE A 164 17.22 -2.66 -10.95
C PHE A 164 18.49 -2.39 -10.14
N LYS A 165 18.34 -2.26 -8.82
CA LYS A 165 19.49 -2.20 -7.91
C LYS A 165 19.90 -3.62 -7.60
N GLU A 166 21.03 -4.05 -8.15
CA GLU A 166 21.70 -5.27 -7.69
C GLU A 166 21.85 -5.17 -6.17
N LYS A 167 21.17 -6.06 -5.43
CA LYS A 167 21.30 -6.14 -3.98
C LYS A 167 22.73 -6.53 -3.65
N ASN A 168 23.58 -5.54 -3.46
CA ASN A 168 24.92 -5.70 -2.90
C ASN A 168 24.75 -6.18 -1.46
N LYS A 169 24.77 -7.51 -1.27
CA LYS A 169 24.80 -8.10 0.07
C LYS A 169 25.97 -7.46 0.81
N ARG A 170 25.68 -6.71 1.88
CA ARG A 170 26.71 -6.25 2.81
C ARG A 170 27.44 -7.49 3.31
N ARG A 171 28.65 -7.69 2.80
CA ARG A 171 29.53 -8.75 3.25
C ARG A 171 29.91 -8.39 4.68
N ARG A 172 29.36 -9.12 5.66
CA ARG A 172 29.71 -8.93 7.07
C ARG A 172 31.23 -8.95 7.18
N GLU A 173 31.82 -7.86 7.64
CA GLU A 173 33.25 -7.81 7.91
C GLU A 173 33.55 -8.89 8.95
N LYS A 174 34.45 -9.81 8.61
CA LYS A 174 34.99 -10.73 9.60
C LYS A 174 35.89 -9.88 10.49
N TRP A 175 35.38 -9.39 11.62
CA TRP A 175 36.23 -9.03 12.74
C TRP A 175 36.88 -10.33 13.22
N ALA A 176 37.99 -10.69 12.58
CA ALA A 176 38.89 -11.67 13.14
C ALA A 176 39.37 -11.07 14.46
N ASP A 177 38.96 -11.71 15.55
CA ASP A 177 39.42 -11.46 16.90
C ASP A 177 40.95 -11.63 16.95
N GLU A 178 41.71 -10.59 16.62
CA GLU A 178 43.16 -10.56 16.88
C GLU A 178 43.46 -10.40 18.38
N SER A 179 42.42 -10.26 19.22
CA SER A 179 42.54 -10.03 20.67
C SER A 179 42.60 -11.33 21.51
N PHE A 180 42.13 -12.47 20.97
CA PHE A 180 42.23 -13.76 21.67
C PHE A 180 43.47 -14.54 21.25
N LYS A 181 44.64 -14.07 21.69
CA LYS A 181 45.80 -14.96 21.84
C LYS A 181 45.67 -15.65 23.20
N PRO A 182 45.27 -16.93 23.28
CA PRO A 182 45.35 -17.63 24.56
C PRO A 182 46.80 -17.61 25.01
N VAL A 183 47.07 -16.95 26.14
CA VAL A 183 48.39 -16.95 26.78
C VAL A 183 48.72 -18.40 27.10
N ARG A 184 49.53 -19.04 26.26
CA ARG A 184 50.08 -20.34 26.58
C ARG A 184 51.02 -20.14 27.76
N ARG A 185 50.59 -20.51 28.97
CA ARG A 185 51.53 -20.63 30.09
C ARG A 185 52.57 -21.66 29.68
N PRO A 186 53.88 -21.32 29.67
CA PRO A 186 54.89 -22.33 29.46
C PRO A 186 54.76 -23.35 30.60
N LEU A 187 54.54 -24.62 30.26
CA LEU A 187 54.69 -25.71 31.21
C LEU A 187 56.15 -25.71 31.64
N SER A 188 56.43 -25.25 32.87
CA SER A 188 57.72 -25.56 33.49
C SER A 188 57.80 -27.08 33.57
N ASN A 189 58.81 -27.63 32.91
CA ASN A 189 59.06 -29.07 32.94
C ASN A 189 59.89 -29.34 34.21
N PRO A 190 59.33 -29.89 35.31
CA PRO A 190 60.16 -30.23 36.45
C PRO A 190 61.08 -31.38 36.03
N GLY A 191 62.38 -31.10 36.03
CA GLY A 191 63.42 -32.03 35.65
C GLY A 191 63.27 -33.36 36.39
N ARG A 192 63.23 -34.45 35.63
CA ARG A 192 63.33 -35.82 36.12
C ARG A 192 64.74 -36.02 36.68
N ASN A 193 64.82 -36.00 37.99
CA ASN A 193 65.99 -36.32 38.80
C ASN A 193 65.97 -37.81 39.15
N ASN A 194 66.58 -38.66 38.32
CA ASN A 194 66.90 -40.03 38.72
C ASN A 194 68.36 -40.10 39.18
N SER A 195 68.53 -40.11 40.49
CA SER A 195 69.76 -40.49 41.16
C SER A 195 69.57 -41.89 41.78
N ARG A 196 70.51 -42.79 41.45
CA ARG A 196 70.74 -44.16 41.95
C ARG A 196 69.92 -45.29 41.34
#